data_AF-A0A091G106-F1
#
_entry.id   AF-A0A091G106-F1
#
_cell.length_a   1.000
_cell.length_b   1.000
_cell.length_c   1.000
_cell.angle_alpha   90.00
_cell.angle_beta   90.00
_cell.angle_gamma   90.00
#
_symmetry.space_group_name_H-M   'P 1'
#
loop_
_entity.id
_entity.type
_entity.pdbx_description
1 polymer ?
#
loop_
_entity_poly.entity_id
_entity_poly.type
_entity_poly.pdbx_seq_one_letter_code
_entity_poly.pdbx_strand_id
1 'polypeptide(L)'
;RLAHLEEQNQQLLGQLAESQSQEARKEREVMLRLKEVVDKQRDTLRAQAHEIVCKSRDTEALQEQLHRFMAMNEDLRHKVAVVQAQLKSALEKKSDLETTLLETQREMSRRSRTGPETQQPKPNLEEVPSLTEEPQQQDADTGRNPAHCCFSKEELQQILQERNELKTNLFLVQEELAYYQRELLNEERIPSFFLNAMKSTIKRQRKKIRAKMLGTVEESESSDEDESSWLPAHGTDCVDAQPSESKIRSFFGPWYQGSS
;
A
#
# COMPACT_ATOMS: atom_id res chain seq x y z
N ARG A 1 -66.89 75.28 15.57
CA ARG A 1 -65.47 75.06 15.92
C ARG A 1 -65.31 73.85 16.84
N LEU A 2 -65.98 73.78 17.99
CA LEU A 2 -65.94 72.61 18.89
C LEU A 2 -66.43 71.31 18.21
N ALA A 3 -67.63 71.31 17.62
CA ALA A 3 -68.18 70.12 16.93
C ALA A 3 -67.27 69.56 15.82
N HIS A 4 -66.55 70.44 15.10
CA HIS A 4 -65.60 70.03 14.07
C HIS A 4 -64.34 69.39 14.66
N LEU A 5 -63.85 69.89 15.80
CA LEU A 5 -62.73 69.29 16.52
C LEU A 5 -63.12 67.94 17.17
N GLU A 6 -64.37 67.78 17.58
CA GLU A 6 -64.91 66.51 18.09
C GLU A 6 -64.97 65.46 16.98
N GLU A 7 -65.47 65.83 15.80
CA GLU A 7 -65.49 64.96 14.61
C GLU A 7 -64.07 64.56 14.19
N GLN A 8 -63.13 65.51 14.17
CA GLN A 8 -61.72 65.22 13.86
C GLN A 8 -61.07 64.30 14.90
N ASN A 9 -61.34 64.50 16.20
CA ASN A 9 -60.86 63.58 17.24
C ASN A 9 -61.45 62.17 17.08
N GLN A 10 -62.74 62.04 16.72
CA GLN A 10 -63.35 60.74 16.44
C GLN A 10 -62.69 60.06 15.24
N GLN A 11 -62.41 60.80 14.17
CA GLN A 11 -61.70 60.28 13.01
C GLN A 11 -60.27 59.82 13.35
N LEU A 12 -59.53 60.61 14.14
CA LEU A 12 -58.17 60.25 14.58
C LEU A 12 -58.17 59.02 15.48
N LEU A 13 -59.14 58.88 16.39
CA LEU A 13 -59.31 57.69 17.22
C LEU A 13 -59.62 56.44 16.38
N GLY A 14 -60.46 56.59 15.35
CA GLY A 14 -60.74 55.53 14.38
C GLY A 14 -59.47 55.08 13.63
N GLN A 15 -58.71 56.04 13.09
CA GLN A 15 -57.44 55.76 12.40
C GLN A 15 -56.41 55.09 13.33
N LEU A 16 -56.33 55.52 14.58
CA LEU A 16 -55.43 54.92 15.57
C LEU A 16 -55.83 53.47 15.89
N ALA A 17 -57.12 53.20 16.04
CA ALA A 17 -57.64 51.85 16.28
C ALA A 17 -57.42 50.93 15.07
N GLU A 18 -57.60 51.45 13.85
CA GLU A 18 -57.30 50.73 12.61
C GLU A 18 -55.80 50.41 12.47
N SER A 19 -54.91 51.38 12.78
CA SER A 19 -53.45 51.17 12.78
C SER A 19 -53.04 50.08 13.77
N GLN A 20 -53.54 50.13 15.01
CA GLN A 20 -53.27 49.10 16.02
C GLN A 20 -53.78 47.72 15.60
N SER A 21 -54.98 47.64 15.02
CA SER A 21 -55.54 46.40 14.48
C SER A 21 -54.69 45.84 13.33
N GLN A 22 -54.19 46.71 12.45
CA GLN A 22 -53.32 46.32 11.34
C GLN A 22 -51.95 45.85 11.83
N GLU A 23 -51.35 46.51 12.82
CA GLU A 23 -50.11 46.08 13.47
C GLU A 23 -50.27 44.69 14.12
N ALA A 24 -51.34 44.48 14.89
CA ALA A 24 -51.64 43.17 15.48
C ALA A 24 -51.84 42.06 14.43
N ARG A 25 -52.36 42.39 13.23
CA ARG A 25 -52.46 41.44 12.11
C ARG A 25 -51.07 41.08 11.54
N LYS A 26 -50.20 42.07 11.35
CA LYS A 26 -48.83 41.86 10.88
C LYS A 26 -48.01 41.02 11.86
N GLU A 27 -48.13 41.29 13.16
CA GLU A 27 -47.46 40.50 14.20
C GLU A 27 -47.90 39.04 14.20
N ARG A 28 -49.21 38.77 14.05
CA ARG A 28 -49.72 37.40 13.90
C ARG A 28 -49.18 36.70 12.65
N GLU A 29 -49.11 37.41 11.52
CA GLU A 29 -48.54 36.86 10.29
C GLU A 29 -47.05 36.51 10.46
N VAL A 30 -46.28 37.40 11.08
CA VAL A 30 -44.86 37.15 11.40
C VAL A 30 -44.72 35.95 12.33
N MET A 31 -45.56 35.85 13.36
CA MET A 31 -45.55 34.73 14.29
C MET A 31 -45.85 33.40 13.60
N LEU A 32 -46.81 33.36 12.67
CA LEU A 32 -47.12 32.16 11.90
C LEU A 32 -45.93 31.75 11.01
N ARG A 33 -45.31 32.70 10.31
CA ARG A 33 -44.10 32.43 9.50
C ARG A 33 -42.94 31.92 10.35
N LEU A 34 -42.71 32.53 11.51
CA LEU A 34 -41.67 32.07 12.45
C LEU A 34 -41.95 30.64 12.93
N LYS A 35 -43.21 30.34 13.26
CA LYS A 35 -43.61 28.98 13.65
C LYS A 35 -43.35 27.98 12.53
N GLU A 36 -43.74 28.29 11.28
CA GLU A 36 -43.48 27.43 10.13
C GLU A 36 -41.99 27.17 9.91
N VAL A 37 -41.14 28.20 10.04
CA VAL A 37 -39.69 28.04 9.91
C VAL A 37 -39.13 27.19 11.06
N VAL A 38 -39.57 27.42 12.29
CA VAL A 38 -39.14 26.63 13.46
C VAL A 38 -39.57 25.17 13.33
N ASP A 39 -40.80 24.90 12.89
CA ASP A 39 -41.29 23.54 12.70
C ASP A 39 -40.51 22.82 11.58
N LYS A 40 -40.23 23.50 10.46
CA LYS A 40 -39.33 22.98 9.40
C LYS A 40 -37.93 22.69 9.92
N GLN A 41 -37.35 23.59 10.72
CA GLN A 41 -36.03 23.37 11.32
C GLN A 41 -36.03 22.17 12.26
N ARG A 42 -37.08 21.99 13.06
CA ARG A 42 -37.23 20.81 13.92
C ARG A 42 -37.34 19.52 13.12
N ASP A 43 -38.07 19.53 12.00
CA ASP A 43 -38.17 18.37 11.11
C ASP A 43 -36.81 18.03 10.48
N THR A 44 -36.09 19.04 10.00
CA THR A 44 -34.73 18.88 9.49
C THR A 44 -33.79 18.31 10.56
N LEU A 45 -33.83 18.84 11.78
CA LEU A 45 -33.00 18.33 12.89
C LEU A 45 -33.34 16.87 13.21
N ARG A 46 -34.63 16.49 13.21
CA ARG A 46 -35.05 15.11 13.41
C ARG A 46 -34.57 14.19 12.28
N ALA A 47 -34.71 14.62 11.03
CA ALA A 47 -34.23 13.86 9.88
C ALA A 47 -32.71 13.65 9.93
N GLN A 48 -31.95 14.71 10.21
CA GLN A 48 -30.50 14.65 10.37
C GLN A 48 -30.08 13.74 11.55
N ALA A 49 -30.79 13.80 12.68
CA ALA A 49 -30.52 12.90 13.81
C ALA A 49 -30.72 11.43 13.43
N HIS A 50 -31.78 11.11 12.66
CA HIS A 50 -31.99 9.76 12.14
C HIS A 50 -30.90 9.34 11.16
N GLU A 51 -30.47 10.22 10.27
CA GLU A 51 -29.37 9.96 9.33
C GLU A 51 -28.05 9.67 10.06
N ILE A 52 -27.73 10.45 11.09
CA ILE A 52 -26.56 10.22 11.95
C ILE A 52 -26.62 8.83 12.59
N VAL A 53 -27.77 8.43 13.13
CA VAL A 53 -27.95 7.11 13.75
C VAL A 53 -27.79 5.99 12.72
N CYS A 54 -28.34 6.14 11.50
CA CYS A 54 -28.15 5.18 10.42
C CYS A 54 -26.67 5.04 10.05
N LYS A 55 -25.98 6.16 9.82
CA LYS A 55 -24.54 6.18 9.51
C LYS A 55 -23.71 5.57 10.65
N SER A 56 -24.06 5.83 11.91
CA SER A 56 -23.40 5.21 13.07
C SER A 56 -23.45 3.69 13.02
N ARG A 57 -24.64 3.13 12.75
CA ARG A 57 -24.82 1.67 12.64
C ARG A 57 -24.00 1.06 11.50
N ASP A 58 -23.92 1.74 10.36
CA ASP A 58 -23.09 1.29 9.24
C ASP A 58 -21.60 1.32 9.61
N THR A 59 -21.16 2.37 10.33
CA THR A 59 -19.77 2.43 10.82
C THR A 59 -19.46 1.33 11.84
N GLU A 60 -20.40 1.02 12.74
CA GLU A 60 -20.26 -0.09 13.71
C GLU A 60 -20.18 -1.45 12.97
N ALA A 61 -21.03 -1.69 11.98
CA ALA A 61 -21.00 -2.92 11.19
C ALA A 61 -19.68 -3.09 10.42
N LEU A 62 -19.15 -2.01 9.83
CA LEU A 62 -17.85 -2.02 9.16
C LEU A 62 -16.70 -2.26 10.15
N GLN A 63 -16.76 -1.68 11.35
CA GLN A 63 -15.78 -1.93 12.41
C GLN A 63 -15.77 -3.40 12.84
N GLU A 64 -16.95 -4.03 13.00
CA GLU A 64 -17.04 -5.45 13.29
C GLU A 64 -16.43 -6.30 12.17
N GLN A 65 -16.70 -5.97 10.91
CA GLN A 65 -16.13 -6.69 9.77
C GLN A 65 -14.60 -6.57 9.74
N LEU A 66 -14.07 -5.37 10.02
CA LEU A 66 -12.63 -5.16 10.14
C LEU A 66 -12.03 -6.01 11.26
N HIS A 67 -12.67 -6.03 12.43
CA HIS A 67 -12.21 -6.85 13.55
C HIS A 67 -12.18 -8.35 13.20
N ARG A 68 -13.22 -8.86 12.53
CA ARG A 68 -13.26 -10.24 12.01
C ARG A 68 -12.13 -10.51 11.02
N PHE A 69 -11.85 -9.57 10.11
CA PHE A 69 -10.75 -9.71 9.15
C PHE A 69 -9.39 -9.72 9.83
N MET A 70 -9.17 -8.86 10.83
CA MET A 70 -7.93 -8.83 11.60
C MET A 70 -7.68 -10.16 12.33
N ALA A 71 -8.71 -10.72 12.99
CA ALA A 71 -8.63 -12.02 13.63
C ALA A 71 -8.26 -13.13 12.62
N MET A 72 -8.94 -13.18 11.47
CA MET A 72 -8.62 -14.14 10.41
C MET A 72 -7.20 -13.95 9.86
N ASN A 73 -6.74 -12.70 9.76
CA ASN A 73 -5.39 -12.40 9.28
C ASN A 73 -4.31 -12.91 10.27
N GLU A 74 -4.54 -12.71 11.57
CA GLU A 74 -3.70 -13.27 12.63
C GLU A 74 -3.65 -14.80 12.57
N ASP A 75 -4.81 -15.46 12.43
CA ASP A 75 -4.88 -16.91 12.26
C ASP A 75 -4.10 -17.41 11.04
N LEU A 76 -4.18 -16.69 9.92
CA LEU A 76 -3.43 -17.04 8.71
C LEU A 76 -1.92 -16.87 8.92
N ARG A 77 -1.48 -15.78 9.57
CA ARG A 77 -0.07 -15.60 9.93
C ARG A 77 0.42 -16.71 10.85
N HIS A 78 -0.38 -17.10 11.84
CA HIS A 78 -0.07 -18.21 12.74
C HIS A 78 0.06 -19.54 11.97
N LYS A 79 -0.90 -19.84 11.08
CA LYS A 79 -0.83 -21.05 10.22
C LYS A 79 0.42 -21.06 9.34
N VAL A 80 0.77 -19.93 8.73
CA VAL A 80 2.01 -19.81 7.95
C VAL A 80 3.24 -20.06 8.82
N ALA A 81 3.30 -19.48 10.02
CA ALA A 81 4.40 -19.70 10.94
C ALA A 81 4.56 -21.18 11.35
N VAL A 82 3.44 -21.86 11.65
CA VAL A 82 3.44 -23.29 11.99
C VAL A 82 3.91 -24.14 10.81
N VAL A 83 3.36 -23.94 9.61
CA VAL A 83 3.76 -24.68 8.40
C VAL A 83 5.23 -24.43 8.07
N GLN A 84 5.71 -23.20 8.22
CA GLN A 84 7.11 -22.86 7.99
C GLN A 84 8.04 -23.53 9.02
N ALA A 85 7.64 -23.62 10.29
CA ALA A 85 8.39 -24.35 11.31
C ALA A 85 8.42 -25.86 11.03
N GLN A 86 7.30 -26.44 10.62
CA GLN A 86 7.22 -27.84 10.20
C GLN A 86 8.13 -28.14 9.01
N LEU A 87 8.14 -27.27 7.99
CA LEU A 87 9.02 -27.40 6.82
C LEU A 87 10.51 -27.38 7.22
N LYS A 88 10.90 -26.45 8.10
CA LYS A 88 12.29 -26.36 8.61
C LYS A 88 12.70 -27.63 9.35
N SER A 89 11.85 -28.11 10.26
CA SER A 89 12.14 -29.34 11.01
C SER A 89 12.22 -30.58 10.11
N ALA A 90 11.39 -30.66 9.07
CA ALA A 90 11.45 -31.74 8.09
C ALA A 90 12.76 -31.70 7.26
N LEU A 91 13.21 -30.50 6.89
CA LEU A 91 14.47 -30.31 6.17
C LEU A 91 15.68 -30.68 7.03
N GLU A 92 15.68 -30.31 8.31
CA GLU A 92 16.72 -30.68 9.28
C GLU A 92 16.80 -32.19 9.45
N LYS A 93 15.67 -32.86 9.71
CA LYS A 93 15.62 -34.33 9.80
C LYS A 93 16.10 -35.02 8.51
N LYS A 94 15.78 -34.46 7.34
CA LYS A 94 16.28 -34.98 6.06
C LYS A 94 17.81 -34.87 5.99
N SER A 95 18.36 -33.72 6.34
CA SER A 95 19.82 -33.50 6.40
C SER A 95 20.51 -34.49 7.35
N ASP A 96 19.94 -34.72 8.53
CA ASP A 96 20.48 -35.67 9.51
C ASP A 96 20.44 -37.12 8.98
N LEU A 97 19.38 -37.48 8.26
CA LEU A 97 19.29 -38.79 7.62
C LEU A 97 20.28 -38.94 6.45
N GLU A 98 20.52 -37.87 5.67
CA GLU A 98 21.52 -37.88 4.59
C GLU A 98 22.94 -38.01 5.15
N THR A 99 23.27 -37.34 6.26
CA THR A 99 24.60 -37.47 6.89
C THR A 99 24.83 -38.86 7.49
N THR A 100 23.84 -39.43 8.18
CA THR A 100 23.91 -40.80 8.73
C THR A 100 23.99 -41.86 7.62
N LEU A 101 23.27 -41.68 6.51
CA LEU A 101 23.38 -42.55 5.33
C LEU A 101 24.79 -42.49 4.72
N LEU A 102 25.37 -41.30 4.57
CA LEU A 102 26.73 -41.14 4.07
C LEU A 102 27.77 -41.75 5.02
N GLU A 103 27.60 -41.62 6.32
CA GLU A 103 28.48 -42.22 7.33
C GLU A 103 28.42 -43.75 7.29
N THR A 104 27.22 -44.34 7.32
CA THR A 104 27.04 -45.79 7.21
C THR A 104 27.61 -46.34 5.90
N GLN A 105 27.46 -45.62 4.78
CA GLN A 105 28.09 -46.00 3.51
C GLN A 105 29.63 -45.99 3.58
N ARG A 106 30.23 -44.99 4.24
CA ARG A 106 31.68 -44.93 4.48
C ARG A 106 32.14 -46.08 5.38
N GLU A 107 31.39 -46.41 6.43
CA GLU A 107 31.70 -47.54 7.32
C GLU A 107 31.60 -48.90 6.62
N MET A 108 30.57 -49.12 5.80
CA MET A 108 30.45 -50.32 4.97
C MET A 108 31.64 -50.45 4.01
N SER A 109 32.02 -49.35 3.35
CA SER A 109 33.18 -49.32 2.45
C SER A 109 34.49 -49.65 3.21
N ARG A 110 34.63 -49.19 4.46
CA ARG A 110 35.75 -49.53 5.34
C ARG A 110 35.75 -51.02 5.71
N ARG A 111 34.62 -51.59 6.12
CA ARG A 111 34.48 -53.02 6.46
C ARG A 111 34.75 -53.95 5.28
N SER A 112 34.30 -53.59 4.07
CA SER A 112 34.58 -54.38 2.86
C SER A 112 36.08 -54.41 2.50
N ARG A 113 36.87 -53.42 2.94
CA ARG A 113 38.34 -53.42 2.79
C ARG A 113 39.08 -54.23 3.86
N THR A 114 38.43 -54.59 4.97
CA THR A 114 39.03 -55.32 6.09
C THR A 114 38.48 -56.75 6.26
N GLY A 115 37.68 -57.26 5.32
CA GLY A 115 37.28 -58.67 5.26
C GLY A 115 38.45 -59.61 4.88
N PRO A 116 38.45 -60.88 5.35
CA PRO A 116 39.65 -61.72 5.39
C PRO A 116 40.15 -62.09 3.99
N GLU A 117 41.47 -62.03 3.84
CA GLU A 117 42.23 -62.54 2.70
C GLU A 117 41.85 -64.01 2.40
N THR A 118 41.52 -64.30 1.15
CA THR A 118 41.79 -65.61 0.55
C THR A 118 42.39 -65.38 -0.83
N GLN A 119 43.73 -65.42 -0.82
CA GLN A 119 44.67 -65.85 -1.88
C GLN A 119 44.53 -65.29 -3.30
N GLN A 120 45.48 -64.42 -3.70
CA GLN A 120 46.56 -64.82 -4.62
C GLN A 120 47.71 -63.76 -4.69
N PRO A 121 48.95 -64.13 -5.07
CA PRO A 121 50.17 -63.39 -4.74
C PRO A 121 50.88 -62.65 -5.91
N LYS A 122 51.24 -61.37 -5.64
CA LYS A 122 52.44 -60.56 -6.05
C LYS A 122 52.70 -60.27 -7.56
N PRO A 123 53.55 -59.27 -7.96
CA PRO A 123 54.34 -58.29 -7.17
C PRO A 123 54.30 -56.79 -7.64
N ASN A 124 54.72 -55.90 -6.72
CA ASN A 124 55.42 -54.60 -6.82
C ASN A 124 55.55 -53.82 -8.14
N LEU A 125 55.34 -52.49 -8.08
CA LEU A 125 56.37 -51.46 -8.38
C LEU A 125 55.91 -50.05 -7.98
N GLU A 126 56.87 -49.29 -7.42
CA GLU A 126 57.02 -47.81 -7.43
C GLU A 126 56.12 -46.91 -6.55
N GLU A 127 56.61 -46.66 -5.34
CA GLU A 127 57.20 -45.38 -4.89
C GLU A 127 56.91 -44.12 -5.75
N VAL A 128 56.25 -43.10 -5.16
CA VAL A 128 56.74 -41.70 -4.96
C VAL A 128 55.57 -40.78 -4.56
N PRO A 129 55.79 -39.78 -3.68
CA PRO A 129 54.74 -39.07 -2.94
C PRO A 129 54.45 -37.65 -3.45
N SER A 130 53.30 -37.12 -2.99
CA SER A 130 52.97 -35.69 -2.77
C SER A 130 53.08 -34.70 -3.93
N LEU A 131 52.05 -33.87 -4.13
CA LEU A 131 52.15 -32.42 -3.86
C LEU A 131 50.83 -31.69 -4.13
N THR A 132 50.42 -30.99 -3.08
CA THR A 132 49.52 -29.85 -3.06
C THR A 132 50.05 -28.75 -3.97
N GLU A 133 49.29 -28.28 -4.96
CA GLU A 133 49.49 -26.95 -5.54
C GLU A 133 48.15 -26.28 -5.83
N GLU A 134 47.88 -25.21 -5.07
CA GLU A 134 46.90 -24.17 -5.36
C GLU A 134 47.40 -23.27 -6.52
N PRO A 135 46.50 -22.52 -7.18
CA PRO A 135 46.69 -22.02 -8.54
C PRO A 135 47.44 -20.69 -8.60
N GLN A 136 48.42 -20.59 -9.52
CA GLN A 136 49.09 -19.33 -9.84
C GLN A 136 48.26 -18.47 -10.81
N GLN A 137 48.11 -17.20 -10.43
CA GLN A 137 47.56 -16.09 -11.21
C GLN A 137 48.54 -15.59 -12.28
N GLN A 138 48.00 -15.19 -13.44
CA GLN A 138 48.38 -14.11 -14.40
C GLN A 138 47.87 -14.54 -15.80
N ASP A 139 47.25 -13.73 -16.65
CA ASP A 139 47.41 -12.30 -16.93
C ASP A 139 46.17 -11.72 -17.63
N ALA A 140 46.14 -10.40 -17.73
CA ALA A 140 45.07 -9.52 -18.18
C ALA A 140 44.54 -9.75 -19.62
N ASP A 141 43.20 -9.77 -19.77
CA ASP A 141 42.49 -9.07 -20.84
C ASP A 141 41.01 -8.82 -20.48
N THR A 142 40.54 -7.68 -20.92
CA THR A 142 39.23 -7.04 -20.86
C THR A 142 38.01 -7.97 -20.77
N GLY A 143 37.44 -8.10 -19.58
CA GLY A 143 36.11 -8.67 -19.39
C GLY A 143 35.66 -8.52 -17.94
N ARG A 144 34.66 -7.68 -17.69
CA ARG A 144 34.06 -7.44 -16.37
C ARG A 144 33.66 -8.80 -15.75
N ASN A 145 34.50 -9.30 -14.85
CA ASN A 145 34.32 -10.59 -14.21
C ASN A 145 33.12 -10.49 -13.25
N PRO A 146 32.05 -11.29 -13.39
CA PRO A 146 30.86 -11.22 -12.52
C PRO A 146 31.14 -11.62 -11.07
N ALA A 147 32.30 -12.22 -10.82
CA ALA A 147 32.66 -12.84 -9.54
C ALA A 147 33.25 -11.86 -8.50
N HIS A 148 33.35 -10.56 -8.79
CA HIS A 148 33.96 -9.58 -7.87
C HIS A 148 32.96 -8.72 -7.07
N CYS A 149 31.68 -9.07 -7.04
CA CYS A 149 30.73 -8.45 -6.11
C CYS A 149 30.06 -9.53 -5.25
N CYS A 150 30.86 -10.17 -4.41
CA CYS A 150 30.35 -11.12 -3.42
C CYS A 150 30.26 -10.37 -2.09
N PHE A 151 29.09 -9.84 -1.78
CA PHE A 151 28.79 -9.37 -0.42
C PHE A 151 28.95 -10.53 0.56
N SER A 152 29.51 -10.26 1.75
CA SER A 152 29.42 -11.21 2.85
C SER A 152 27.96 -11.45 3.21
N LYS A 153 27.68 -12.60 3.83
CA LYS A 153 26.32 -12.94 4.28
C LYS A 153 25.76 -11.86 5.23
N GLU A 154 26.61 -11.32 6.09
CA GLU A 154 26.29 -10.25 7.05
C GLU A 154 25.99 -8.94 6.33
N GLU A 155 26.80 -8.58 5.32
CA GLU A 155 26.57 -7.38 4.50
C GLU A 155 25.25 -7.50 3.72
N LEU A 156 24.95 -8.67 3.16
CA LEU A 156 23.68 -8.90 2.47
C LEU A 156 22.49 -8.80 3.43
N GLN A 157 22.62 -9.33 4.64
CA GLN A 157 21.59 -9.19 5.68
C GLN A 157 21.36 -7.73 6.05
N GLN A 158 22.44 -6.96 6.22
CA GLN A 158 22.37 -5.53 6.51
C GLN A 158 21.74 -4.75 5.36
N ILE A 159 22.16 -4.97 4.11
CA ILE A 159 21.58 -4.34 2.92
C ILE A 159 20.09 -4.64 2.80
N LEU A 160 19.66 -5.88 3.09
CA LEU A 160 18.26 -6.26 3.06
C LEU A 160 17.45 -5.57 4.16
N GLN A 161 18.03 -5.42 5.36
CA GLN A 161 17.42 -4.67 6.45
C GLN A 161 17.27 -3.19 6.09
N GLU A 162 18.35 -2.54 5.68
CA GLU A 162 18.34 -1.13 5.25
C GLU A 162 17.35 -0.91 4.09
N ARG A 163 17.29 -1.85 3.14
CA ARG A 163 16.30 -1.81 2.05
C ARG A 163 14.86 -1.90 2.57
N ASN A 164 14.59 -2.74 3.58
CA ASN A 164 13.27 -2.82 4.20
C ASN A 164 12.93 -1.52 4.93
N GLU A 165 13.86 -0.95 5.68
CA GLU A 165 13.68 0.33 6.39
C GLU A 165 13.41 1.47 5.40
N LEU A 166 14.21 1.58 4.34
CA LEU A 166 13.99 2.56 3.27
C LEU A 166 12.65 2.37 2.57
N LYS A 167 12.19 1.13 2.39
CA LYS A 167 10.87 0.85 1.80
C LYS A 167 9.75 1.35 2.71
N THR A 168 9.85 1.13 4.02
CA THR A 168 8.90 1.65 5.00
C THR A 168 8.92 3.18 5.04
N ASN A 169 10.10 3.80 5.09
CA ASN A 169 10.23 5.26 5.09
C ASN A 169 9.68 5.88 3.80
N LEU A 170 9.93 5.26 2.64
CA LEU A 170 9.38 5.72 1.36
C LEU A 170 7.85 5.67 1.37
N PHE A 171 7.26 4.63 1.95
CA PHE A 171 5.81 4.51 2.10
C PHE A 171 5.24 5.63 3.00
N LEU A 172 5.83 5.86 4.16
CA LEU A 172 5.40 6.92 5.09
C LEU A 172 5.49 8.31 4.44
N VAL A 173 6.61 8.62 3.77
CA VAL A 173 6.78 9.91 3.08
C VAL A 173 5.78 10.07 1.93
N GLN A 174 5.40 8.99 1.23
CA GLN A 174 4.36 9.05 0.21
C GLN A 174 2.98 9.38 0.82
N GLU A 175 2.68 8.82 1.98
CA GLU A 175 1.45 9.11 2.72
C GLU A 175 1.42 10.56 3.22
N GLU A 176 2.52 11.06 3.81
CA GLU A 176 2.66 12.46 4.23
C GLU A 176 2.50 13.42 3.04
N LEU A 177 3.12 13.12 1.90
CA LEU A 177 2.95 13.91 0.67
C LEU A 177 1.49 13.92 0.20
N ALA A 178 0.80 12.78 0.26
CA ALA A 178 -0.61 12.71 -0.09
C ALA A 178 -1.48 13.50 0.90
N TYR A 179 -1.16 13.46 2.19
CA TYR A 179 -1.81 14.24 3.24
C TYR A 179 -1.71 15.74 2.94
N TYR A 180 -0.51 16.27 2.73
CA TYR A 180 -0.33 17.70 2.44
C TYR A 180 -0.98 18.13 1.12
N GLN A 181 -0.96 17.26 0.09
CA GLN A 181 -1.63 17.54 -1.18
C GLN A 181 -3.14 17.65 -1.02
N ARG A 182 -3.75 16.82 -0.17
CA ARG A 182 -5.17 16.89 0.15
C ARG A 182 -5.48 18.12 0.99
N GLU A 183 -4.63 18.43 1.96
CA GLU A 183 -4.78 19.62 2.81
C GLU A 183 -4.74 20.93 2.00
N LEU A 184 -3.88 21.00 0.98
CA LEU A 184 -3.81 22.12 0.04
C LEU A 184 -5.10 22.34 -0.76
N LEU A 185 -5.90 21.28 -0.99
CA LEU A 185 -7.17 21.33 -1.72
C LEU A 185 -8.37 21.59 -0.79
N ASN A 186 -8.35 21.02 0.41
CA ASN A 186 -9.46 21.09 1.37
C ASN A 186 -9.77 22.53 1.85
N GLU A 187 -8.78 23.43 1.82
CA GLU A 187 -8.96 24.83 2.20
C GLU A 187 -9.16 25.79 1.01
N GLU A 188 -9.37 25.30 -0.23
CA GLU A 188 -9.41 26.11 -1.47
C GLU A 188 -8.22 27.07 -1.65
N ARG A 189 -7.13 26.88 -0.89
CA ARG A 189 -5.94 27.76 -0.95
C ARG A 189 -5.35 27.82 -2.35
N ILE A 190 -5.45 26.71 -3.10
CA ILE A 190 -4.89 26.59 -4.45
C ILE A 190 -5.86 25.79 -5.35
N PRO A 191 -6.23 26.31 -6.53
CA PRO A 191 -7.01 25.56 -7.51
C PRO A 191 -6.32 24.27 -7.98
N SER A 192 -7.12 23.24 -8.28
CA SER A 192 -6.64 21.88 -8.62
C SER A 192 -5.69 21.84 -9.82
N PHE A 193 -5.90 22.67 -10.84
CA PHE A 193 -5.03 22.75 -12.02
C PHE A 193 -3.60 23.18 -11.65
N PHE A 194 -3.43 24.13 -10.72
CA PHE A 194 -2.11 24.57 -10.28
C PHE A 194 -1.38 23.48 -9.50
N LEU A 195 -2.10 22.73 -8.64
CA LEU A 195 -1.52 21.60 -7.93
C LEU A 195 -1.04 20.51 -8.91
N ASN A 196 -1.81 20.24 -9.97
CA ASN A 196 -1.43 19.29 -11.01
C ASN A 196 -0.19 19.75 -11.80
N ALA A 197 -0.14 21.04 -12.16
CA ALA A 197 1.04 21.63 -12.80
C ALA A 197 2.29 21.52 -11.91
N MET A 198 2.16 21.86 -10.61
CA MET A 198 3.23 21.70 -9.63
C MET A 198 3.69 20.24 -9.51
N LYS A 199 2.76 19.28 -9.42
CA LYS A 199 3.07 17.84 -9.39
C LYS A 199 3.84 17.41 -10.63
N SER A 200 3.47 17.88 -11.81
CA SER A 200 4.19 17.59 -13.05
C SER A 200 5.63 18.12 -13.02
N THR A 201 5.82 19.37 -12.60
CA THR A 201 7.15 19.98 -12.44
C THR A 201 8.00 19.23 -11.42
N ILE A 202 7.43 18.88 -10.26
CA ILE A 202 8.13 18.09 -9.22
C ILE A 202 8.51 16.71 -9.75
N LYS A 203 7.61 16.02 -10.49
CA LYS A 203 7.92 14.72 -11.10
C LYS A 203 9.08 14.82 -12.10
N ARG A 204 9.10 15.86 -12.94
CA ARG A 204 10.19 16.12 -13.89
C ARG A 204 11.51 16.37 -13.16
N GLN A 205 11.49 17.24 -12.15
CA GLN A 205 12.67 17.53 -11.34
C GLN A 205 13.16 16.30 -10.57
N ARG A 206 12.25 15.48 -10.03
CA ARG A 206 12.59 14.21 -9.37
C ARG A 206 13.25 13.24 -10.35
N LYS A 207 12.76 13.12 -11.59
CA LYS A 207 13.40 12.27 -12.63
C LYS A 207 14.83 12.74 -12.89
N LYS A 208 15.04 14.05 -13.02
CA LYS A 208 16.36 14.67 -13.19
C LYS A 208 17.30 14.39 -12.02
N ILE A 209 16.86 14.66 -10.79
CA ILE A 209 17.65 14.42 -9.57
C ILE A 209 17.98 12.94 -9.43
N ARG A 210 17.01 12.05 -9.64
CA ARG A 210 17.20 10.59 -9.57
C ARG A 210 18.26 10.13 -10.58
N ALA A 211 18.20 10.62 -11.82
CA ALA A 211 19.18 10.25 -12.84
C ALA A 211 20.60 10.66 -12.43
N LYS A 212 20.75 11.89 -11.90
CA LYS A 212 22.02 12.38 -11.35
C LYS A 212 22.52 11.58 -10.15
N MET A 213 21.63 11.25 -9.21
CA MET A 213 21.99 10.50 -7.99
C MET A 213 22.37 9.05 -8.29
N LEU A 214 21.77 8.43 -9.30
CA LEU A 214 22.00 7.03 -9.67
C LEU A 214 23.01 6.85 -10.82
N GLY A 215 23.52 7.95 -11.39
CA GLY A 215 24.48 7.91 -12.50
C GLY A 215 23.88 7.38 -13.81
N THR A 216 22.56 7.43 -13.99
CA THR A 216 21.89 7.00 -15.23
C THR A 216 21.80 8.17 -16.22
N VAL A 217 21.97 7.91 -17.52
CA VAL A 217 21.88 8.94 -18.59
C VAL A 217 20.56 9.71 -18.50
N GLU A 218 20.63 11.04 -18.59
CA GLU A 218 19.44 11.89 -18.65
C GLU A 218 18.76 11.72 -20.01
N GLU A 219 17.65 10.99 -20.05
CA GLU A 219 16.78 10.97 -21.23
C GLU A 219 16.07 12.32 -21.37
N SER A 220 16.32 12.97 -22.51
CA SER A 220 15.75 14.26 -22.86
C SER A 220 14.22 14.24 -22.87
N GLU A 221 13.64 15.41 -22.65
CA GLU A 221 12.22 15.67 -22.44
C GLU A 221 11.34 15.14 -23.59
N SER A 222 10.90 13.87 -23.48
CA SER A 222 9.81 13.35 -24.29
C SER A 222 8.49 13.80 -23.67
N SER A 223 7.87 14.76 -24.36
CA SER A 223 6.44 15.06 -24.24
C SER A 223 5.65 13.81 -24.55
N ASP A 224 5.03 13.18 -23.55
CA ASP A 224 3.85 12.37 -23.80
C ASP A 224 2.90 12.44 -22.60
N GLU A 225 1.73 12.98 -22.91
CA GLU A 225 0.53 13.00 -22.09
C GLU A 225 -0.02 11.58 -22.10
N ASP A 226 0.33 10.74 -21.12
CA ASP A 226 -0.57 9.71 -20.58
C ASP A 226 0.13 8.89 -19.50
N GLU A 227 -0.22 9.14 -18.23
CA GLU A 227 -0.28 8.03 -17.27
C GLU A 227 -1.13 8.41 -16.04
N SER A 228 -2.45 8.30 -16.21
CA SER A 228 -3.40 8.23 -15.09
C SER A 228 -3.46 6.83 -14.45
N SER A 229 -2.39 6.03 -14.52
CA SER A 229 -2.44 4.58 -14.21
C SER A 229 -1.89 4.17 -12.84
N TRP A 230 -1.78 5.08 -11.87
CA TRP A 230 -1.36 4.72 -10.50
C TRP A 230 -2.26 5.22 -9.38
N LEU A 231 -3.47 5.69 -9.69
CA LEU A 231 -4.51 5.89 -8.68
C LEU A 231 -5.59 4.83 -8.86
N PRO A 232 -6.07 4.17 -7.79
CA PRO A 232 -7.28 3.37 -7.87
C PRO A 232 -8.40 4.26 -8.41
N ALA A 233 -8.91 3.94 -9.60
CA ALA A 233 -10.07 4.60 -10.14
C ALA A 233 -11.22 4.45 -9.15
N HIS A 234 -11.81 5.57 -8.74
CA HIS A 234 -13.09 5.56 -8.03
C HIS A 234 -14.09 4.75 -8.86
N GLY A 235 -14.66 3.73 -8.22
CA GLY A 235 -15.56 2.77 -8.85
C GLY A 235 -16.74 3.47 -9.52
N THR A 236 -16.83 3.29 -10.83
CA THR A 236 -18.10 3.38 -11.54
C THR A 236 -18.47 1.95 -11.91
N ASP A 237 -19.56 1.48 -11.29
CA ASP A 237 -20.19 0.19 -11.56
C ASP A 237 -20.51 0.07 -13.05
N CYS A 238 -19.83 -0.84 -13.74
CA CYS A 238 -20.29 -1.35 -15.03
C CYS A 238 -20.00 -2.84 -15.11
N VAL A 239 -21.08 -3.62 -15.02
CA VAL A 239 -21.08 -5.07 -14.89
C VAL A 239 -21.01 -5.71 -16.28
N ASP A 240 -19.94 -5.50 -17.05
CA ASP A 240 -19.66 -6.34 -18.24
C ASP A 240 -18.25 -6.24 -18.87
N ALA A 241 -17.26 -5.65 -18.19
CA ALA A 241 -15.90 -5.62 -18.74
C ALA A 241 -15.19 -6.97 -18.53
N GLN A 242 -14.94 -7.69 -19.63
CA GLN A 242 -14.09 -8.89 -19.66
C GLN A 242 -12.72 -8.58 -19.00
N PRO A 243 -12.23 -9.41 -18.06
CA PRO A 243 -11.00 -9.11 -17.35
C PRO A 243 -9.82 -9.08 -18.34
N SER A 244 -9.08 -7.98 -18.34
CA SER A 244 -7.87 -7.84 -19.16
C SER A 244 -6.87 -8.92 -18.80
N GLU A 245 -6.30 -9.60 -19.80
CA GLU A 245 -5.34 -10.67 -19.57
C GLU A 245 -4.17 -10.18 -18.71
N SER A 246 -3.83 -11.00 -17.71
CA SER A 246 -2.86 -10.65 -16.69
C SER A 246 -1.46 -10.47 -17.32
N LYS A 247 -0.92 -9.25 -17.24
CA LYS A 247 0.43 -8.88 -17.70
C LYS A 247 1.55 -9.73 -17.08
N ILE A 248 1.24 -10.51 -16.04
CA ILE A 248 2.17 -11.46 -15.43
C ILE A 248 2.63 -12.53 -16.44
N ARG A 249 1.78 -12.96 -17.39
CA ARG A 249 2.20 -13.91 -18.44
C ARG A 249 3.23 -13.30 -19.40
N SER A 250 3.20 -12.00 -19.68
CA SER A 250 4.19 -11.38 -20.58
C SER A 250 5.55 -11.23 -19.92
N PHE A 251 5.61 -11.07 -18.59
CA PHE A 251 6.86 -10.96 -17.84
C PHE A 251 7.60 -12.29 -17.68
N PHE A 252 6.87 -13.41 -17.53
CA PHE A 252 7.48 -14.74 -17.34
C PHE A 252 7.40 -15.66 -18.57
N GLY A 253 6.76 -15.22 -19.65
CA GLY A 253 6.60 -16.00 -20.89
C GLY A 253 7.89 -16.66 -21.43
N PRO A 254 9.05 -15.96 -21.44
CA PRO A 254 10.31 -16.56 -21.91
C PRO A 254 10.82 -17.71 -21.04
N TRP A 255 10.41 -17.77 -19.76
CA TRP A 255 10.86 -18.79 -18.80
C TRP A 255 10.07 -20.10 -18.90
N TYR A 256 8.91 -20.09 -19.56
CA TYR A 256 8.06 -21.26 -19.75
C TYR A 256 8.08 -21.82 -21.18
N GLN A 257 8.83 -21.19 -22.08
CA GLN A 257 8.94 -21.61 -23.47
C GLN A 257 10.12 -22.58 -23.65
N GLY A 258 10.06 -23.70 -22.94
CA GLY A 258 11.12 -24.69 -22.89
C GLY A 258 10.64 -26.04 -22.39
N SER A 259 9.43 -26.45 -22.76
CA SER A 259 8.98 -27.86 -22.68
C SER A 259 7.70 -28.02 -23.49
N SER A 260 7.84 -28.24 -24.80
CA SER A 260 6.92 -29.09 -25.56
C SER A 260 7.59 -29.62 -26.80
#